data_AF-A0A820Y2F6-F1
#
_entry.id   AF-A0A820Y2F6-F1
#
_cell.length_a   1.000
_cell.length_b   1.000
_cell.length_c   1.000
_cell.angle_alpha   90.00
_cell.angle_beta   90.00
_cell.angle_gamma   90.00
#
_symmetry.space_group_name_H-M   'P 1'
#
loop_
_entity.id
_entity.type
_entity.pdbx_description
1 polymer ?
#
loop_
_entity_poly.entity_id
_entity_poly.type
_entity_poly.pdbx_seq_one_letter_code
_entity_poly.pdbx_strand_id
1 'polypeptide(L)'
;MYKILTRHVHFLTLFLPEQFLKRDADQDCIFVLLLIHRLISKCDLLINEIQKKFPRIDQLNFDDVVKSHRAEQWSFACKLSQSLSIFQMTLRKFVRAMEVCDPDVLRHIASTYHVLLTHEKSLDFLIDLLQKDQLHDSLSLNALDKTISFYKHIYKSYLSQEKFSMSNYMRDLTRVVLLSSDSLQTDIQRIQVLQK
;
A
#
# COMPACT_ATOMS: atom_id res chain seq x y z
N MET A 1 -3.33 -8.57 28.55
CA MET A 1 -2.10 -8.39 27.73
C MET A 1 -2.01 -7.02 27.06
N TYR A 2 -3.06 -6.55 26.35
CA TYR A 2 -3.09 -5.21 25.72
C TYR A 2 -2.81 -4.03 26.68
N LYS A 3 -3.30 -4.07 27.94
CA LYS A 3 -3.09 -3.01 28.95
C LYS A 3 -1.64 -2.78 29.39
N ILE A 4 -0.76 -3.79 29.27
CA ILE A 4 0.65 -3.66 29.68
C ILE A 4 1.48 -3.03 28.56
N LEU A 5 1.15 -3.35 27.31
CA LEU A 5 1.88 -2.87 26.12
C LEU A 5 1.66 -1.36 25.86
N THR A 6 0.48 -0.83 26.20
CA THR A 6 0.16 0.60 26.07
C THR A 6 0.52 1.44 27.30
N ARG A 7 1.16 0.85 28.31
CA ARG A 7 1.50 1.57 29.55
C ARG A 7 2.51 2.71 29.30
N HIS A 8 3.44 2.52 28.36
CA HIS A 8 4.35 3.57 27.91
C HIS A 8 3.63 4.72 27.19
N VAL A 9 2.59 4.42 26.40
CA VAL A 9 1.75 5.44 25.77
C VAL A 9 1.01 6.25 26.82
N HIS A 10 0.48 5.58 27.86
CA HIS A 10 -0.16 6.25 28.99
C HIS A 10 0.81 7.17 29.74
N PHE A 11 2.04 6.72 30.00
CA PHE A 11 3.06 7.56 30.62
C PHE A 11 3.44 8.76 29.74
N LEU A 12 3.58 8.58 28.44
CA LEU A 12 3.86 9.68 27.51
C LEU A 12 2.71 10.70 27.47
N THR A 13 1.46 10.24 27.53
CA THR A 13 0.30 11.14 27.57
C THR A 13 0.20 11.99 28.84
N LEU A 14 0.81 11.59 29.96
CA LEU A 14 0.86 12.40 31.19
C LEU A 14 1.78 13.62 31.06
N PHE A 15 2.71 13.62 30.10
CA PHE A 15 3.61 14.75 29.84
C PHE A 15 3.11 15.67 28.72
N LEU A 16 1.97 15.35 28.10
CA LEU A 16 1.38 16.15 27.03
C LEU A 16 0.32 17.11 27.61
N PRO A 17 0.22 18.36 27.12
CA PRO A 17 -0.83 19.27 27.54
C PRO A 17 -2.22 18.69 27.26
N GLU A 18 -3.21 18.93 28.12
CA GLU A 18 -4.59 18.46 27.86
C GLU A 18 -5.16 18.98 26.54
N GLN A 19 -4.68 20.14 26.09
CA GLN A 19 -5.03 20.74 24.79
C GLN A 19 -4.57 19.89 23.60
N PHE A 20 -3.48 19.13 23.76
CA PHE A 20 -2.97 18.19 22.76
C PHE A 20 -3.89 16.98 22.60
N LEU A 21 -4.60 16.59 23.67
CA LEU A 21 -5.41 15.37 23.76
C LEU A 21 -6.88 15.57 23.35
N LYS A 22 -7.30 16.80 23.04
CA LYS A 22 -8.67 17.08 22.60
C LYS A 22 -8.91 16.51 21.19
N ARG A 23 -10.17 16.20 20.90
CA ARG A 23 -10.61 15.86 19.53
C ARG A 23 -10.33 17.05 18.60
N ASP A 24 -9.80 16.77 17.40
CA ASP A 24 -9.31 17.77 16.43
C ASP A 24 -8.07 18.57 16.92
N ALA A 25 -7.35 18.06 17.93
CA ALA A 25 -6.08 18.61 18.37
C ALA A 25 -4.89 17.90 17.69
N ASP A 26 -3.67 18.29 18.09
CA ASP A 26 -2.42 17.82 17.49
C ASP A 26 -2.18 16.30 17.64
N GLN A 27 -2.94 15.63 18.52
CA GLN A 27 -2.95 14.17 18.61
C GLN A 27 -3.39 13.48 17.31
N ASP A 28 -4.34 14.05 16.57
CA ASP A 28 -4.82 13.46 15.31
C ASP A 28 -3.73 13.51 14.23
N CYS A 29 -2.83 14.51 14.28
CA CYS A 29 -1.66 14.59 13.40
C CYS A 29 -0.72 13.40 13.61
N ILE A 30 -0.46 13.03 14.87
CA ILE A 30 0.35 11.84 15.20
C ILE A 30 -0.34 10.58 14.69
N PHE A 31 -1.66 10.47 14.85
CA PHE A 31 -2.40 9.31 14.39
C PHE A 31 -2.39 9.14 12.88
N VAL A 32 -2.49 10.22 12.11
CA VAL A 32 -2.29 10.18 10.66
C VAL A 32 -0.89 9.69 10.33
N LEU A 33 0.15 10.27 10.95
CA LEU A 33 1.54 9.88 10.68
C LEU A 33 1.76 8.38 10.93
N LEU A 34 1.27 7.87 12.07
CA LEU A 34 1.35 6.46 12.42
C LEU A 34 0.55 5.58 11.47
N LEU A 35 -0.62 6.02 11.02
CA LEU A 35 -1.44 5.32 10.04
C LEU A 35 -0.69 5.18 8.71
N ILE A 36 -0.09 6.25 8.19
CA ILE A 36 0.66 6.20 6.92
C ILE A 36 1.82 5.20 7.01
N HIS A 37 2.62 5.25 8.08
CA HIS A 37 3.73 4.31 8.29
C HIS A 37 3.25 2.85 8.40
N ARG A 38 2.13 2.63 9.09
CA ARG A 38 1.51 1.32 9.20
C ARG A 38 1.06 0.78 7.84
N LEU A 39 0.41 1.61 7.02
CA LEU A 39 -0.04 1.23 5.68
C LEU A 39 1.15 0.87 4.76
N ILE A 40 2.25 1.64 4.82
CA ILE A 40 3.50 1.32 4.10
C ILE A 40 3.99 -0.08 4.48
N SER A 41 4.03 -0.36 5.79
CA SER A 41 4.50 -1.64 6.32
C SER A 41 3.60 -2.81 5.89
N LYS A 42 2.28 -2.60 5.86
CA LYS A 42 1.32 -3.59 5.34
C LYS A 42 1.52 -3.88 3.85
N CYS A 43 1.75 -2.84 3.04
CA CYS A 43 2.07 -3.01 1.63
C CYS A 43 3.36 -3.82 1.44
N ASP A 44 4.42 -3.50 2.19
CA ASP A 44 5.68 -4.25 2.14
C ASP A 44 5.49 -5.73 2.49
N LEU A 45 4.75 -6.01 3.56
CA LEU A 45 4.42 -7.38 3.97
C LEU A 45 3.68 -8.11 2.86
N LEU A 46 2.59 -7.53 2.35
CA LEU A 46 1.77 -8.13 1.30
C LEU A 46 2.60 -8.43 0.05
N ILE A 47 3.40 -7.47 -0.43
CA ILE A 47 4.23 -7.68 -1.64
C ILE A 47 5.20 -8.84 -1.43
N ASN A 48 5.89 -8.88 -0.28
CA ASN A 48 6.86 -9.95 0.00
C ASN A 48 6.20 -11.32 0.09
N GLU A 49 5.03 -11.42 0.72
CA GLU A 49 4.31 -12.69 0.86
C GLU A 49 3.66 -13.14 -0.46
N ILE A 50 3.15 -12.21 -1.28
CA ILE A 50 2.64 -12.50 -2.63
C ILE A 50 3.75 -13.07 -3.52
N GLN A 51 4.94 -12.46 -3.50
CA GLN A 51 6.09 -12.92 -4.28
C GLN A 51 6.60 -14.30 -3.84
N LYS A 52 6.45 -14.66 -2.56
CA LYS A 52 6.75 -16.01 -2.07
C LYS A 52 5.68 -17.03 -2.50
N LYS A 53 4.41 -16.65 -2.44
CA LYS A 53 3.28 -17.52 -2.77
C LYS A 53 3.19 -17.84 -4.27
N PHE A 54 3.50 -16.85 -5.11
CA PHE A 54 3.50 -16.99 -6.57
C PHE A 54 4.92 -16.75 -7.08
N PRO A 55 5.76 -17.78 -7.22
CA PRO A 55 7.12 -17.62 -7.71
C PRO A 55 7.14 -17.27 -9.20
N ARG A 56 8.20 -16.57 -9.63
CA ARG A 56 8.44 -16.21 -11.02
C ARG A 56 8.49 -17.46 -11.91
N ILE A 57 7.91 -17.35 -13.11
CA ILE A 57 7.96 -18.37 -14.14
C ILE A 57 9.04 -17.99 -15.16
N ASP A 58 10.14 -18.75 -15.23
CA ASP A 58 11.25 -18.44 -16.14
C ASP A 58 11.00 -18.94 -17.57
N GLN A 59 10.26 -20.05 -17.73
CA GLN A 59 9.85 -20.61 -19.02
C GLN A 59 8.42 -21.12 -18.93
N LEU A 60 7.54 -20.62 -19.80
CA LEU A 60 6.15 -21.07 -19.91
C LEU A 60 6.05 -22.20 -20.95
N ASN A 61 5.58 -23.37 -20.53
CA ASN A 61 5.22 -24.46 -21.44
C ASN A 61 3.74 -24.40 -21.82
N PHE A 62 3.35 -25.08 -22.89
CA PHE A 62 1.95 -25.18 -23.33
C PHE A 62 1.02 -25.73 -22.23
N ASP A 63 1.48 -26.74 -21.49
CA ASP A 63 0.74 -27.29 -20.35
C ASP A 63 0.61 -26.28 -19.19
N ASP A 64 1.59 -25.39 -19.00
CA ASP A 64 1.52 -24.35 -17.97
C ASP A 64 0.54 -23.21 -18.31
N VAL A 65 0.11 -23.10 -19.57
CA VAL A 65 -0.85 -22.09 -20.05
C VAL A 65 -2.26 -22.68 -20.21
N VAL A 66 -2.36 -23.92 -20.70
CA VAL A 66 -3.64 -24.56 -21.05
C VAL A 66 -4.18 -25.47 -19.94
N LYS A 67 -3.30 -26.12 -19.16
CA LYS A 67 -3.71 -27.06 -18.10
C LYS A 67 -3.50 -26.52 -16.69
N SER A 68 -2.49 -25.69 -16.49
CA SER A 68 -2.18 -25.11 -15.19
C SER A 68 -2.56 -23.63 -15.21
N HIS A 69 -3.32 -23.13 -14.24
CA HIS A 69 -3.60 -21.69 -14.10
C HIS A 69 -2.38 -20.87 -13.63
N ARG A 70 -1.16 -21.41 -13.72
CA ARG A 70 0.06 -20.78 -13.17
C ARG A 70 0.39 -19.45 -13.85
N ALA A 71 0.19 -19.37 -15.16
CA ALA A 71 0.42 -18.12 -15.89
C ALA A 71 -0.57 -17.00 -15.46
N GLU A 72 -1.81 -17.37 -15.14
CA GLU A 72 -2.84 -16.45 -14.65
C GLU A 72 -2.55 -16.01 -13.21
N GLN A 73 -2.16 -16.95 -12.35
CA GLN A 73 -1.74 -16.69 -10.99
C GLN A 73 -0.53 -15.74 -10.92
N TRP A 74 0.48 -15.94 -11.77
CA TRP A 74 1.64 -15.05 -11.83
C TRP A 74 1.27 -13.66 -12.37
N SER A 75 0.47 -13.58 -13.45
CA SER A 75 -0.04 -12.30 -13.97
C SER A 75 -0.84 -11.53 -12.91
N PHE A 76 -1.69 -12.24 -12.14
CA PHE A 76 -2.41 -11.66 -11.00
C PHE A 76 -1.46 -11.17 -9.90
N ALA A 77 -0.46 -11.97 -9.52
CA ALA A 77 0.53 -11.61 -8.52
C ALA A 77 1.32 -10.35 -8.90
N CYS A 78 1.73 -10.24 -10.17
CA CYS A 78 2.37 -9.04 -10.69
C CYS A 78 1.45 -7.81 -10.61
N LYS A 79 0.19 -7.93 -11.06
CA LYS A 79 -0.80 -6.83 -11.01
C LYS A 79 -1.08 -6.37 -9.59
N LEU A 80 -1.33 -7.29 -8.66
CA LEU A 80 -1.55 -6.96 -7.26
C LEU A 80 -0.32 -6.31 -6.63
N SER A 81 0.88 -6.86 -6.87
CA SER A 81 2.15 -6.28 -6.39
C SER A 81 2.40 -4.89 -6.96
N GLN A 82 2.03 -4.65 -8.21
CA GLN A 82 2.11 -3.35 -8.87
C GLN A 82 1.17 -2.34 -8.20
N SER A 83 -0.11 -2.68 -8.00
CA SER A 83 -1.07 -1.81 -7.31
C SER A 83 -0.62 -1.48 -5.88
N LEU A 84 -0.11 -2.46 -5.13
CA LEU A 84 0.44 -2.24 -3.78
C LEU A 84 1.69 -1.34 -3.81
N SER A 85 2.57 -1.50 -4.80
CA SER A 85 3.76 -0.65 -4.97
C SER A 85 3.38 0.80 -5.32
N ILE A 86 2.36 1.00 -6.17
CA ILE A 86 1.80 2.33 -6.46
C ILE A 86 1.20 2.97 -5.20
N PHE A 87 0.50 2.17 -4.38
CA PHE A 87 -0.03 2.67 -3.12
C PHE A 87 1.08 3.08 -2.17
N GLN A 88 2.09 2.23 -1.99
CA GLN A 88 3.25 2.48 -1.16
C GLN A 88 3.99 3.76 -1.58
N MET A 89 4.22 3.94 -2.89
CA MET A 89 4.81 5.16 -3.44
C MET A 89 3.98 6.41 -3.08
N THR A 90 2.64 6.30 -3.14
CA THR A 90 1.74 7.39 -2.77
C THR A 90 1.85 7.72 -1.27
N LEU A 91 1.88 6.70 -0.40
CA LEU A 91 2.04 6.85 1.04
C LEU A 91 3.41 7.43 1.44
N ARG A 92 4.49 7.03 0.76
CA ARG A 92 5.82 7.61 0.99
C ARG A 92 5.87 9.09 0.63
N LYS A 93 5.11 9.53 -0.38
CA LYS A 93 4.92 10.97 -0.67
C LYS A 93 4.23 11.70 0.49
N PHE A 94 3.21 11.09 1.12
CA PHE A 94 2.60 11.66 2.32
C PHE A 94 3.62 11.87 3.44
N VAL A 95 4.45 10.87 3.76
CA VAL A 95 5.46 11.01 4.83
C VAL A 95 6.37 12.21 4.56
N ARG A 96 6.89 12.33 3.34
CA ARG A 96 7.77 13.45 2.96
C ARG A 96 7.08 14.80 2.99
N ALA A 97 5.86 14.88 2.49
CA ALA A 97 5.13 16.13 2.49
C ALA A 97 4.78 16.56 3.92
N MET A 98 4.44 15.61 4.81
CA MET A 98 4.20 15.89 6.23
C MET A 98 5.45 16.31 7.01
N GLU A 99 6.66 15.99 6.53
CA GLU A 99 7.93 16.46 7.13
C GLU A 99 8.19 17.96 6.87
N VAL A 100 7.60 18.53 5.81
CA VAL A 100 7.93 19.88 5.32
C VAL A 100 6.74 20.83 5.33
N CYS A 101 5.51 20.31 5.32
CA CYS A 101 4.30 21.13 5.20
C CYS A 101 4.05 22.02 6.42
N ASP A 102 3.31 23.12 6.18
CA ASP A 102 2.86 24.00 7.25
C ASP A 102 1.99 23.26 8.28
N PRO A 103 2.09 23.61 9.58
CA PRO A 103 1.30 22.98 10.64
C PRO A 103 -0.22 23.02 10.39
N ASP A 104 -0.72 24.07 9.74
CA ASP A 104 -2.15 24.21 9.42
C ASP A 104 -2.61 23.19 8.37
N VAL A 105 -1.77 22.89 7.38
CA VAL A 105 -2.03 21.85 6.37
C VAL A 105 -2.06 20.47 7.04
N LEU A 106 -1.12 20.22 7.95
CA LEU A 106 -1.08 18.98 8.70
C LEU A 106 -2.35 18.81 9.56
N ARG A 107 -2.84 19.88 10.20
CA ARG A 107 -4.08 19.87 10.97
C ARG A 107 -5.31 19.61 10.10
N HIS A 108 -5.32 20.13 8.88
CA HIS A 108 -6.37 19.82 7.91
C HIS A 108 -6.39 18.33 7.53
N ILE A 109 -5.24 17.73 7.26
CA ILE A 109 -5.15 16.29 7.00
C ILE A 109 -5.56 15.48 8.24
N ALA A 110 -5.13 15.92 9.43
CA ALA A 110 -5.50 15.30 10.70
C ALA A 110 -7.02 15.22 10.91
N SER A 111 -7.77 16.26 10.55
CA SER A 111 -9.23 16.23 10.63
C SER A 111 -9.87 15.12 9.77
N THR A 112 -9.17 14.67 8.71
CA THR A 112 -9.62 13.57 7.85
C THR A 112 -9.18 12.18 8.33
N TYR A 113 -8.52 12.08 9.49
CA TYR A 113 -7.95 10.84 10.04
C TYR A 113 -8.95 9.69 10.05
N HIS A 114 -10.15 9.91 10.60
CA HIS A 114 -11.16 8.85 10.69
C HIS A 114 -11.58 8.32 9.31
N VAL A 115 -11.60 9.18 8.29
CA VAL A 115 -11.89 8.78 6.92
C VAL A 115 -10.73 7.97 6.35
N LEU A 116 -9.49 8.45 6.50
CA LEU A 116 -8.27 7.73 6.08
C LEU A 116 -8.19 6.33 6.71
N LEU A 117 -8.54 6.22 7.99
CA LEU A 117 -8.54 4.98 8.76
C LEU A 117 -9.52 3.94 8.17
N THR A 118 -10.67 4.35 7.64
CA THR A 118 -11.63 3.39 7.06
C THR A 118 -11.05 2.61 5.88
N HIS A 119 -10.15 3.23 5.13
CA HIS A 119 -9.50 2.63 3.97
C HIS A 119 -8.42 1.59 4.34
N GLU A 120 -7.95 1.56 5.59
CA GLU A 120 -7.02 0.53 6.09
C GLU A 120 -7.61 -0.88 5.94
N LYS A 121 -8.94 -1.00 6.07
CA LYS A 121 -9.68 -2.26 5.93
C LYS A 121 -9.47 -2.95 4.57
N SER A 122 -9.18 -2.18 3.52
CA SER A 122 -8.87 -2.75 2.20
C SER A 122 -7.60 -3.60 2.22
N LEU A 123 -6.57 -3.16 2.96
CA LEU A 123 -5.35 -3.94 3.15
C LEU A 123 -5.55 -5.05 4.17
N ASP A 124 -6.32 -4.82 5.24
CA ASP A 124 -6.64 -5.88 6.21
C ASP A 124 -7.34 -7.06 5.55
N PHE A 125 -8.29 -6.78 4.66
CA PHE A 125 -8.96 -7.81 3.87
C PHE A 125 -7.97 -8.65 3.03
N LEU A 126 -6.99 -8.01 2.38
CA LEU A 126 -5.96 -8.73 1.62
C LEU A 126 -5.06 -9.57 2.53
N ILE A 127 -4.70 -9.05 3.71
CA ILE A 127 -3.91 -9.78 4.70
C ILE A 127 -4.68 -11.00 5.20
N ASP A 128 -5.97 -10.85 5.51
CA ASP A 128 -6.84 -11.94 5.96
C ASP A 128 -6.95 -13.04 4.90
N LEU A 129 -7.11 -12.67 3.63
CA LEU A 129 -7.12 -13.62 2.52
C LEU A 129 -5.80 -14.35 2.36
N LEU A 130 -4.68 -13.64 2.55
CA LEU A 130 -3.36 -14.25 2.48
C LEU A 130 -3.15 -15.24 3.63
N GLN A 131 -3.53 -14.88 4.86
CA GLN A 131 -3.42 -15.76 6.04
C GLN A 131 -4.29 -17.02 5.94
N LYS A 132 -5.45 -16.93 5.28
CA LYS A 132 -6.37 -18.06 5.07
C LYS A 132 -6.05 -18.88 3.81
N ASP A 133 -4.99 -18.51 3.11
CA ASP A 133 -4.61 -19.06 1.81
C ASP A 133 -5.65 -18.90 0.67
N GLN A 134 -6.64 -18.02 0.85
CA GLN A 134 -7.76 -17.76 -0.07
C GLN A 134 -7.49 -16.67 -1.11
N LEU A 135 -6.23 -16.25 -1.25
CA LEU A 135 -5.83 -15.27 -2.24
C LEU A 135 -5.72 -15.96 -3.61
N HIS A 136 -6.73 -15.71 -4.46
CA HIS A 136 -6.88 -16.33 -5.78
C HIS A 136 -6.83 -15.28 -6.91
N ASP A 137 -6.53 -15.76 -8.12
CA ASP A 137 -6.40 -15.00 -9.37
C ASP A 137 -7.69 -14.30 -9.85
N SER A 138 -8.86 -14.81 -9.44
CA SER A 138 -10.17 -14.21 -9.72
C SER A 138 -10.57 -13.07 -8.77
N LEU A 139 -9.73 -12.75 -7.77
CA LEU A 139 -10.03 -11.71 -6.79
C LEU A 139 -10.11 -10.33 -7.45
N SER A 140 -11.19 -9.59 -7.20
CA SER A 140 -11.33 -8.21 -7.65
C SER A 140 -10.45 -7.25 -6.84
N LEU A 141 -9.62 -6.47 -7.53
CA LEU A 141 -8.76 -5.43 -6.93
C LEU A 141 -9.45 -4.07 -6.77
N ASN A 142 -10.74 -3.97 -7.10
CA ASN A 142 -11.50 -2.71 -7.14
C ASN A 142 -11.47 -1.93 -5.82
N ALA A 143 -11.50 -2.61 -4.66
CA ALA A 143 -11.46 -1.96 -3.36
C ALA A 143 -10.09 -1.30 -3.07
N LEU A 144 -9.00 -1.95 -3.50
CA LEU A 144 -7.66 -1.42 -3.40
C LEU A 144 -7.48 -0.23 -4.34
N ASP A 145 -7.93 -0.34 -5.59
CA ASP A 145 -7.81 0.75 -6.57
C ASP A 145 -8.59 2.01 -6.16
N LYS A 146 -9.79 1.83 -5.58
CA LYS A 146 -10.57 2.93 -4.97
C LYS A 146 -9.80 3.57 -3.81
N THR A 147 -9.18 2.77 -2.96
CA THR A 147 -8.38 3.26 -1.84
C THR A 147 -7.16 4.05 -2.33
N ILE A 148 -6.42 3.53 -3.32
CA ILE A 148 -5.28 4.23 -3.93
C ILE A 148 -5.74 5.57 -4.52
N SER A 149 -6.86 5.55 -5.24
CA SER A 149 -7.40 6.76 -5.88
C SER A 149 -7.81 7.82 -4.85
N PHE A 150 -8.41 7.39 -3.73
CA PHE A 150 -8.76 8.26 -2.61
C PHE A 150 -7.51 8.93 -2.01
N TYR A 151 -6.47 8.16 -1.68
CA TYR A 151 -5.22 8.72 -1.15
C TYR A 151 -4.52 9.65 -2.15
N LYS A 152 -4.52 9.33 -3.44
CA LYS A 152 -4.00 10.22 -4.49
C LYS A 152 -4.77 11.53 -4.56
N HIS A 153 -6.10 11.49 -4.42
CA HIS A 153 -6.93 12.69 -4.39
C HIS A 153 -6.58 13.57 -3.19
N ILE A 154 -6.55 13.01 -1.98
CA ILE A 154 -6.17 13.75 -0.76
C ILE A 154 -4.77 14.36 -0.90
N TYR A 155 -3.80 13.59 -1.39
CA TYR A 155 -2.45 14.11 -1.64
C TYR A 155 -2.47 15.32 -2.60
N LYS A 156 -3.19 15.20 -3.71
CA LYS A 156 -3.27 16.28 -4.70
C LYS A 156 -3.93 17.54 -4.14
N SER A 157 -4.99 17.37 -3.34
CA SER A 157 -5.75 18.49 -2.76
C SER A 157 -4.94 19.29 -1.73
N TYR A 158 -4.16 18.62 -0.88
CA TYR A 158 -3.52 19.28 0.28
C TYR A 158 -2.00 19.40 0.19
N LEU A 159 -1.31 18.55 -0.57
CA LEU A 159 0.16 18.38 -0.49
C LEU A 159 0.87 18.50 -1.85
N SER A 160 0.18 18.99 -2.89
CA SER A 160 0.74 19.04 -4.26
C SER A 160 1.83 20.10 -4.47
N GLN A 161 1.98 21.06 -3.56
CA GLN A 161 2.92 22.18 -3.68
C GLN A 161 4.32 21.87 -3.11
N GLU A 162 4.48 20.75 -2.40
CA GLU A 162 5.71 20.44 -1.65
C GLU A 162 6.86 19.93 -2.53
N LYS A 163 8.08 20.39 -2.25
CA LYS A 163 9.29 19.99 -2.98
C LYS A 163 9.68 18.55 -2.63
N PHE A 164 9.72 17.70 -3.66
CA PHE A 164 9.89 16.26 -3.48
C PHE A 164 11.33 15.79 -3.75
N SER A 165 11.88 14.94 -2.86
CA SER A 165 13.20 14.31 -3.04
C SER A 165 13.14 13.16 -4.05
N MET A 166 13.59 13.43 -5.28
CA MET A 166 13.42 12.54 -6.45
C MET A 166 13.97 11.12 -6.30
N SER A 167 14.95 10.88 -5.42
CA SER A 167 15.68 9.60 -5.33
C SER A 167 14.81 8.42 -4.87
N ASN A 168 14.00 8.61 -3.82
CA ASN A 168 13.13 7.54 -3.29
C ASN A 168 11.96 7.24 -4.24
N TYR A 169 11.39 8.27 -4.88
CA TYR A 169 10.37 8.08 -5.90
C TYR A 169 10.91 7.35 -7.12
N MET A 170 12.13 7.67 -7.57
CA MET A 170 12.75 6.93 -8.66
C MET A 170 12.92 5.46 -8.30
N ARG A 171 13.35 5.12 -7.08
CA ARG A 171 13.42 3.74 -6.61
C ARG A 171 12.06 3.03 -6.66
N ASP A 172 11.03 3.65 -6.10
CA ASP A 172 9.69 3.08 -6.07
C ASP A 172 9.11 2.94 -7.49
N LEU A 173 9.36 3.93 -8.36
CA LEU A 173 8.95 3.91 -9.76
C LEU A 173 9.66 2.79 -10.53
N THR A 174 10.96 2.59 -10.32
CA THR A 174 11.69 1.46 -10.91
C THR A 174 11.09 0.14 -10.50
N ARG A 175 10.69 -0.03 -9.23
CA ARG A 175 10.02 -1.25 -8.75
C ARG A 175 8.69 -1.48 -9.46
N VAL A 176 7.87 -0.44 -9.60
CA VAL A 176 6.58 -0.51 -10.31
C VAL A 176 6.80 -0.89 -11.77
N VAL A 177 7.76 -0.25 -12.46
CA VAL A 177 8.06 -0.52 -13.87
C VAL A 177 8.57 -1.94 -14.07
N LEU A 178 9.44 -2.43 -13.18
CA LEU A 178 9.95 -3.81 -13.23
C LEU A 178 8.81 -4.83 -13.13
N LEU A 179 7.93 -4.69 -12.12
CA LEU A 179 6.77 -5.57 -11.94
C LEU A 179 5.82 -5.51 -13.14
N SER A 180 5.66 -4.33 -13.75
CA SER A 180 4.85 -4.15 -14.96
C SER A 180 5.47 -4.88 -16.15
N SER A 181 6.79 -4.78 -16.31
CA SER A 181 7.54 -5.47 -17.35
C SER A 181 7.45 -7.00 -17.21
N ASP A 182 7.57 -7.52 -15.98
CA ASP A 182 7.44 -8.96 -15.73
C ASP A 182 6.02 -9.47 -16.06
N SER A 183 4.97 -8.70 -15.74
CA SER A 183 3.60 -9.01 -16.14
C SER A 183 3.45 -9.05 -17.67
N LEU A 184 3.95 -8.02 -18.36
CA LEU A 184 3.86 -7.92 -19.82
C LEU A 184 4.63 -9.04 -20.51
N GLN A 185 5.83 -9.37 -20.02
CA GLN A 185 6.62 -10.47 -20.54
C GLN A 185 5.86 -11.80 -20.44
N THR A 186 5.21 -12.04 -19.31
CA THR A 186 4.37 -13.23 -19.09
C THR A 186 3.22 -13.28 -20.10
N ASP A 187 2.51 -12.16 -20.29
CA ASP A 187 1.38 -12.10 -21.22
C ASP A 187 1.84 -12.31 -22.68
N ILE A 188 3.01 -11.77 -23.07
CA ILE A 188 3.62 -12.01 -24.39
C ILE A 188 3.95 -13.49 -24.57
N GLN A 189 4.59 -14.12 -23.58
CA GLN A 189 4.93 -15.54 -23.63
C GLN A 189 3.68 -16.42 -23.74
N ARG A 190 2.60 -16.09 -23.02
CA ARG A 190 1.30 -16.78 -23.15
C ARG A 190 0.78 -16.72 -24.58
N ILE A 191 0.79 -15.53 -25.20
CA ILE A 191 0.32 -15.36 -26.59
C ILE A 191 1.18 -16.18 -27.56
N GLN A 192 2.51 -16.17 -27.41
CA GLN A 192 3.42 -16.93 -28.25
C GLN A 192 3.19 -18.45 -28.17
N VAL A 193 2.86 -18.95 -26.98
CA VAL A 193 2.55 -20.37 -26.76
C VAL A 193 1.20 -20.76 -27.37
N LEU A 194 0.21 -19.87 -27.35
CA LEU A 194 -1.11 -20.11 -27.94
C LEU A 194 -1.14 -19.99 -29.48
N GLN A 195 -0.13 -19.33 -30.07
CA GLN A 195 0.00 -19.19 -31.53
C GLN A 195 0.73 -20.36 -32.20
N LYS A 196 1.35 -21.25 -31.43
CA LYS A 196 1.98 -22.49 -31.90
C LYS A 196 0.99 -23.64 -31.84
#